data_AF-A0A535GVP9-F1
#
_entry.id   AF-A0A535GVP9-F1
#
_cell.length_a   1.000
_cell.length_b   1.000
_cell.length_c   1.000
_cell.angle_alpha   90.00
_cell.angle_beta   90.00
_cell.angle_gamma   90.00
#
_symmetry.space_group_name_H-M   'P 1'
#
loop_
_entity.id
_entity.type
_entity.pdbx_description
1 polymer ?
#
loop_
_entity_poly.entity_id
_entity_poly.type
_entity_poly.pdbx_seq_one_letter_code
_entity_poly.pdbx_strand_id
1 'polypeptide(L)' 'MGWTEGEQYARIEDRRQGIAHAVRKAGPGDTILLAGKGHERSILIGRGKEPWDERAAAEAAIRGLPA' A
#
# COMPACT_ATOMS: atom_id res chain seq x y z
N MET A 1 -11.50 12.07 20.93
CA MET A 1 -12.25 11.31 19.91
C MET A 1 -11.22 10.71 18.96
N GLY A 2 -11.23 9.39 18.78
CA GLY A 2 -10.24 8.66 18.00
C GLY A 2 -10.91 7.72 17.00
N TRP A 3 -10.12 7.18 16.09
CA TRP A 3 -10.56 6.15 15.15
C TRP A 3 -10.36 4.76 15.75
N THR A 4 -11.27 3.86 15.42
CA THR A 4 -11.26 2.45 15.77
C THR A 4 -10.69 1.65 14.61
N GLU A 5 -9.78 0.72 14.92
CA GLU A 5 -9.21 -0.20 13.92
C GLU A 5 -10.29 -1.16 13.43
N GLY A 6 -10.35 -1.39 12.12
CA GLY A 6 -11.38 -2.20 11.46
C GLY A 6 -12.63 -1.41 11.06
N GLU A 7 -12.85 -0.24 11.64
CA GLU A 7 -13.98 0.64 11.30
C GLU A 7 -13.54 1.79 10.38
N GLN A 8 -12.75 2.74 10.91
CA GLN A 8 -12.31 3.91 10.14
C GLN A 8 -10.94 3.70 9.49
N TYR A 9 -10.08 2.83 10.04
CA TYR A 9 -8.77 2.52 9.47
C TYR A 9 -8.43 1.03 9.60
N ALA A 10 -7.51 0.56 8.74
CA ALA A 10 -6.92 -0.76 8.85
C ALA A 10 -5.40 -0.61 8.97
N ARG A 11 -4.76 -1.44 9.82
CA ARG A 11 -3.31 -1.53 9.92
C ARG A 11 -2.84 -2.82 9.29
N ILE A 12 -2.03 -2.69 8.24
CA ILE A 12 -1.47 -3.83 7.50
C ILE A 12 0.03 -3.61 7.44
N GLU A 13 0.79 -4.50 8.07
CA GLU A 13 2.24 -4.35 8.24
C GLU A 13 2.98 -4.52 6.90
N ASP A 14 2.57 -5.50 6.10
CA ASP A 14 3.12 -5.66 4.76
C ASP A 14 2.57 -4.57 3.83
N ARG A 15 3.46 -3.73 3.32
CA ARG A 15 3.10 -2.60 2.48
C ARG A 15 2.40 -3.04 1.17
N ARG A 16 2.81 -4.15 0.55
CA ARG A 16 2.16 -4.66 -0.68
C ARG A 16 0.73 -5.09 -0.37
N GLN A 17 0.52 -5.79 0.74
CA GLN A 17 -0.81 -6.17 1.19
C GLN A 17 -1.68 -4.96 1.52
N GLY A 18 -1.10 -3.91 2.09
CA GLY A 18 -1.78 -2.63 2.34
C GLY A 18 -2.29 -1.98 1.06
N ILE A 19 -1.44 -1.89 0.03
CA ILE A 19 -1.83 -1.39 -1.30
C ILE A 19 -2.93 -2.26 -1.89
N ALA A 20 -2.76 -3.58 -1.88
CA ALA A 20 -3.75 -4.50 -2.43
C ALA A 20 -5.09 -4.43 -1.68
N HIS A 21 -5.07 -4.21 -0.36
CA HIS A 21 -6.28 -3.99 0.44
C HIS A 21 -6.99 -2.70 0.02
N ALA A 22 -6.26 -1.59 -0.16
CA ALA A 22 -6.84 -0.34 -0.63
C ALA A 22 -7.47 -0.49 -2.03
N VAL A 23 -6.78 -1.16 -2.96
CA VAL A 23 -7.29 -1.43 -4.31
C VAL A 23 -8.56 -2.28 -4.28
N ARG A 24 -8.60 -3.36 -3.48
CA ARG A 24 -9.80 -4.21 -3.35
C ARG A 24 -10.99 -3.48 -2.71
N LYS A 25 -10.73 -2.48 -1.86
CA LYS A 25 -11.79 -1.71 -1.18
C LYS A 25 -12.38 -0.62 -2.09
N ALA A 26 -11.62 -0.11 -3.04
CA ALA A 26 -12.05 0.98 -3.91
C ALA A 26 -13.10 0.54 -4.94
N GLY A 27 -14.11 1.39 -5.14
CA GLY A 27 -15.13 1.25 -6.18
C GLY A 27 -14.88 2.17 -7.38
N PRO A 28 -15.72 2.08 -8.43
CA PRO A 28 -15.65 2.99 -9.57
C PRO A 28 -15.79 4.46 -9.14
N GLY A 29 -14.85 5.31 -9.57
CA GLY A 29 -14.83 6.74 -9.23
C GLY A 29 -14.00 7.09 -8.00
N ASP A 30 -13.59 6.10 -7.21
CA ASP A 30 -12.71 6.33 -6.07
C ASP A 30 -11.27 6.66 -6.51
N THR A 31 -10.56 7.43 -5.68
CA THR A 31 -9.15 7.73 -5.86
C THR A 31 -8.34 7.18 -4.69
N ILE A 32 -7.27 6.44 -5.00
CA ILE A 32 -6.32 5.92 -4.02
C ILE A 32 -5.06 6.79 -4.04
N LEU A 33 -4.63 7.29 -2.87
CA LEU A 33 -3.38 8.00 -2.69
C LEU A 33 -2.39 7.11 -1.91
N LEU A 34 -1.25 6.78 -2.53
CA LEU A 34 -0.11 6.18 -1.85
C LEU A 34 0.86 7.28 -1.40
N ALA A 35 0.88 7.57 -0.11
CA ALA A 35 1.70 8.65 0.46
C ALA A 35 3.02 8.16 1.07
N GLY A 36 4.00 9.06 1.17
CA GLY A 36 5.21 8.88 1.98
C GLY A 36 6.41 8.18 1.34
N LYS A 37 6.28 7.59 0.14
CA LYS A 37 7.43 6.95 -0.57
C LYS A 37 7.76 7.60 -1.91
N GLY A 38 6.73 7.86 -2.71
CA GLY A 38 6.87 8.49 -4.03
C GLY A 38 7.90 7.78 -4.91
N HIS A 39 8.94 8.52 -5.30
CA HIS A 39 9.98 8.07 -6.23
C HIS A 39 11.09 7.24 -5.59
N GLU A 40 11.10 7.08 -4.27
CA GLU A 40 12.19 6.39 -3.58
C GLU A 40 12.23 4.88 -3.89
N ARG A 41 13.44 4.36 -4.17
CA ARG A 41 13.66 3.01 -4.72
C ARG A 41 14.06 1.92 -3.72
N SER A 42 14.02 2.20 -2.42
CA SER A 42 14.38 1.23 -1.37
C SER A 42 13.60 1.44 -0.10
N ILE A 43 13.24 0.38 0.63
CA ILE A 43 12.64 0.47 1.97
C ILE A 43 13.64 0.02 3.03
N LEU A 44 13.74 0.77 4.13
CA LEU A 44 14.55 0.37 5.28
C LEU A 44 13.69 -0.48 6.21
N ILE A 45 14.16 -1.68 6.51
CA ILE A 45 13.60 -2.56 7.53
C ILE A 45 14.74 -2.97 8.48
N GLY A 46 14.44 -3.61 9.61
CA GLY A 46 15.44 -3.88 10.66
C GLY A 46 16.73 -4.57 10.19
N ARG A 47 16.68 -5.32 9.09
CA ARG A 47 17.84 -6.00 8.47
C ARG A 47 18.61 -5.17 7.43
N GLY A 48 18.18 -3.95 7.11
CA GLY A 48 18.82 -3.06 6.16
C GLY A 48 17.89 -2.51 5.08
N LYS A 49 18.48 -1.92 4.04
CA LYS A 49 17.75 -1.39 2.88
C LYS A 49 17.44 -2.52 1.90
N GLU A 50 16.18 -2.66 1.53
CA GLU A 50 15.72 -3.57 0.49
C GLU A 50 15.21 -2.81 -0.74
N PRO A 51 15.37 -3.34 -1.97
CA PRO A 51 14.76 -2.77 -3.15
C PRO A 51 13.24 -2.64 -3.00
N TRP A 52 12.70 -1.48 -3.35
CA TRP A 52 11.27 -1.20 -3.28
C TRP A 52 10.86 -0.26 -4.41
N ASP A 53 9.73 -0.55 -5.05
CA ASP A 53 9.13 0.30 -6.07
C ASP A 53 7.63 0.43 -5.80
N GLU A 54 7.23 1.56 -5.22
CA GLU A 54 5.83 1.84 -4.87
C GLU A 54 4.92 1.83 -6.11
N ARG A 55 5.42 2.37 -7.24
CA ARG A 55 4.68 2.45 -8.49
C ARG A 55 4.43 1.06 -9.05
N ALA A 56 5.46 0.21 -9.09
CA ALA A 56 5.32 -1.16 -9.58
C ALA A 56 4.38 -1.99 -8.70
N ALA A 57 4.44 -1.84 -7.37
CA ALA A 57 3.53 -2.50 -6.45
C ALA A 57 2.06 -2.08 -6.66
N ALA A 58 1.82 -0.79 -6.89
CA ALA A 58 0.48 -0.26 -7.21
C ALA A 58 -0.05 -0.81 -8.54
N GLU A 59 0.79 -0.83 -9.59
CA GLU A 59 0.41 -1.39 -10.89
C GLU A 59 0.09 -2.88 -10.82
N ALA A 60 0.87 -3.66 -10.06
CA ALA A 60 0.61 -5.08 -9.83
C ALA A 60 -0.75 -5.30 -9.15
N ALA A 61 -1.04 -4.53 -8.09
CA ALA A 61 -2.30 -4.62 -7.36
C ALA A 61 -3.51 -4.26 -8.25
N ILE A 62 -3.43 -3.20 -9.05
CA ILE A 62 -4.50 -2.78 -9.98
C ILE A 62 -4.74 -3.83 -11.06
N ARG A 63 -3.68 -4.48 -11.56
CA ARG A 63 -3.77 -5.53 -12.59
C ARG A 63 -4.20 -6.89 -12.03
N GLY A 64 -4.30 -7.05 -10.71
CA GLY A 64 -4.59 -8.34 -10.08
C GLY A 64 -3.45 -9.35 -10.19
N LEU A 65 -2.21 -8.89 -10.37
CA LEU A 65 -1.03 -9.76 -10.40
C LEU A 65 -0.63 -10.15 -8.96
N PRO A 66 -0.04 -11.35 -8.76
CA PRO A 66 0.52 -11.70 -7.47
C PRO A 66 1.61 -10.67 -7.08
N ALA A 67 1.52 -10.20 -5.83
CA ALA A 67 2.40 -9.16 -5.27
C ALA A 67 3.69 -9.73 -4.71
#